data_AF-X1EXJ1-F1
#
_entry.id   AF-X1EXJ1-F1
#
_cell.length_a   1.000
_cell.length_b   1.000
_cell.length_c   1.000
_cell.angle_alpha   90.00
_cell.angle_beta   90.00
_cell.angle_gamma   90.00
#
_symmetry.space_group_name_H-M   'P 1'
#
loop_
_entity.id
_entity.type
_entity.pdbx_description
1 polymer ?
#
loop_
_entity_poly.entity_id
_entity_poly.type
_entity_poly.pdbx_seq_one_letter_code
_entity_poly.pdbx_strand_id
1 'polypeptide(L)'
;MKIKGFGVNTRRTDGNFSRLENQLIYLKEAGFEYLEVSADVVDTISGGKIIPKRIDKLLQLLERYEFKYTAHIHNGIDLRDNQDREFQLASFKSGIEFAGIIGAELLVCHFEKEKR
;
A
#
# COMPACT_ATOMS: atom_id res chain seq x y z
N MET A 1 -9.30 -8.15 26.37
CA MET A 1 -9.20 -7.23 25.22
C MET A 1 -9.62 -7.99 23.97
N LYS A 2 -10.62 -7.52 23.21
CA LYS A 2 -11.02 -8.14 21.94
C LYS A 2 -10.40 -7.35 20.80
N ILE A 3 -9.45 -7.94 20.08
CA ILE A 3 -8.85 -7.36 18.87
C ILE A 3 -9.51 -7.99 17.63
N LYS A 4 -9.76 -7.19 16.56
CA LYS A 4 -10.30 -7.69 15.27
C LYS A 4 -9.28 -8.54 14.52
N GLY A 5 -8.00 -8.25 14.72
CA GLY A 5 -6.88 -8.99 14.14
C GLY A 5 -5.54 -8.31 14.44
N PHE A 6 -4.47 -8.98 14.03
CA PHE A 6 -3.10 -8.48 14.05
C PHE A 6 -2.50 -8.66 12.66
N GLY A 7 -1.76 -7.66 12.21
CA GLY A 7 -1.19 -7.63 10.87
C GLY A 7 0.20 -7.04 10.85
N VAL A 8 0.82 -7.12 9.68
CA VAL A 8 2.21 -6.72 9.45
C VAL A 8 2.32 -5.99 8.12
N ASN A 9 3.23 -5.01 8.07
CA ASN A 9 3.47 -4.25 6.87
C ASN A 9 4.40 -4.99 5.90
N THR A 10 4.07 -4.87 4.62
CA THR A 10 5.01 -5.20 3.54
C THR A 10 6.15 -4.18 3.49
N ARG A 11 7.33 -4.63 3.07
CA ARG A 11 8.43 -3.74 2.70
C ARG A 11 8.38 -3.45 1.21
N ARG A 12 8.65 -2.19 0.86
CA ARG A 12 8.83 -1.76 -0.52
C ARG A 12 9.92 -2.59 -1.22
N THR A 13 9.65 -2.98 -2.47
CA THR A 13 10.54 -3.84 -3.27
C THR A 13 11.02 -3.18 -4.55
N ASP A 14 10.78 -1.87 -4.71
CA ASP A 14 11.21 -1.07 -5.86
C ASP A 14 10.80 -1.71 -7.20
N GLY A 15 9.53 -2.13 -7.24
CA GLY A 15 8.91 -2.73 -8.42
C GLY A 15 9.22 -4.21 -8.65
N ASN A 16 9.98 -4.86 -7.76
CA ASN A 16 10.30 -6.27 -7.88
C ASN A 16 9.21 -7.17 -7.25
N PHE A 17 8.40 -7.79 -8.11
CA PHE A 17 7.32 -8.69 -7.69
C PHE A 17 7.81 -9.98 -7.04
N SER A 18 8.93 -10.55 -7.47
CA SER A 18 9.47 -11.77 -6.86
C SER A 18 9.93 -11.53 -5.42
N ARG A 19 10.49 -10.34 -5.14
CA ARG A 19 10.81 -9.93 -3.76
C ARG A 19 9.55 -9.74 -2.90
N LEU A 20 8.46 -9.23 -3.49
CA LEU A 20 7.20 -9.11 -2.78
C LEU A 20 6.63 -10.51 -2.49
N GLU A 21 6.63 -11.39 -3.49
CA GLU A 21 6.18 -12.78 -3.34
C GLU A 21 6.92 -13.53 -2.23
N ASN A 22 8.26 -13.40 -2.17
CA ASN A 22 9.04 -13.99 -1.08
C ASN A 22 8.64 -13.46 0.31
N GLN A 23 8.28 -12.17 0.41
CA GLN A 23 7.74 -11.63 1.66
C GLN A 23 6.37 -12.26 1.97
N LEU A 24 5.47 -12.37 1.00
CA LEU A 24 4.13 -12.94 1.20
C LEU A 24 4.21 -14.41 1.66
N ILE A 25 5.09 -15.21 1.06
CA ILE A 25 5.35 -16.60 1.47
C ILE A 25 5.77 -16.63 2.93
N TYR A 26 6.81 -15.86 3.29
CA TYR A 26 7.31 -15.81 4.66
C TYR A 26 6.24 -15.39 5.67
N LEU A 27 5.45 -14.36 5.35
CA LEU A 27 4.42 -13.85 6.25
C LEU A 27 3.24 -14.83 6.38
N LYS A 28 2.89 -15.56 5.32
CA LYS A 28 1.87 -16.61 5.38
C LYS A 28 2.34 -17.79 6.23
N GLU A 29 3.58 -18.24 6.03
CA GLU A 29 4.21 -19.31 6.82
C GLU A 29 4.33 -18.93 8.31
N ALA A 30 4.58 -17.65 8.60
CA ALA A 30 4.61 -17.13 9.97
C ALA A 30 3.22 -17.00 10.63
N GLY A 31 2.13 -17.24 9.89
CA GLY A 31 0.77 -17.28 10.44
C GLY A 31 0.03 -15.94 10.48
N PHE A 32 0.46 -14.94 9.71
CA PHE A 32 -0.25 -13.66 9.66
C PHE A 32 -1.55 -13.75 8.86
N GLU A 33 -2.62 -13.16 9.40
CA GLU A 33 -3.92 -13.04 8.72
C GLU A 33 -4.11 -11.69 8.03
N TYR A 34 -3.62 -10.61 8.64
CA TYR A 34 -3.73 -9.26 8.08
C TYR A 34 -2.40 -8.80 7.48
N LEU A 35 -2.49 -8.17 6.31
CA LEU A 35 -1.37 -7.58 5.61
C LEU A 35 -1.63 -6.09 5.36
N GLU A 36 -0.69 -5.25 5.78
CA GLU A 36 -0.67 -3.83 5.41
C GLU A 36 0.16 -3.66 4.13
N VAL A 37 -0.51 -3.27 3.05
CA VAL A 37 0.10 -3.13 1.72
C VAL A 37 0.34 -1.65 1.46
N SER A 38 1.62 -1.27 1.30
CA SER A 38 1.95 0.09 0.88
C SER A 38 1.62 0.30 -0.60
N ALA A 39 1.04 1.44 -0.95
CA ALA A 39 0.73 1.76 -2.33
C ALA A 39 1.99 1.84 -3.23
N ASP A 40 3.17 2.07 -2.65
CA ASP A 40 4.45 2.05 -3.37
C ASP A 40 5.19 0.70 -3.30
N VAL A 41 4.59 -0.37 -2.74
CA VAL A 41 5.27 -1.65 -2.52
C VAL A 41 5.96 -2.19 -3.77
N VAL A 42 5.30 -2.08 -4.93
CA VAL A 42 5.79 -2.46 -6.26
C VAL A 42 5.63 -1.33 -7.28
N ASP A 43 5.79 -0.08 -6.84
CA ASP A 43 5.63 1.14 -7.66
C ASP A 43 4.27 1.20 -8.38
N THR A 44 3.17 0.92 -7.69
CA THR A 44 1.84 0.91 -8.33
C THR A 44 1.30 2.30 -8.65
N ILE A 45 1.89 3.34 -8.06
CA ILE A 45 1.55 4.75 -8.28
C ILE A 45 2.79 5.48 -8.81
N SER A 46 2.61 6.28 -9.85
CA SER A 46 3.61 7.21 -10.37
C SER A 46 2.97 8.52 -10.77
N GLY A 47 3.58 9.65 -10.40
CA GLY A 47 3.04 10.98 -10.71
C GLY A 47 1.63 11.22 -10.16
N GLY A 48 1.29 10.62 -9.02
CA GLY A 48 -0.05 10.68 -8.42
C GLY A 48 -1.13 9.91 -9.19
N LYS A 49 -0.75 8.97 -10.05
CA LYS A 49 -1.67 8.13 -10.83
C LYS A 49 -1.34 6.66 -10.67
N ILE A 50 -2.37 5.83 -10.63
CA ILE A 50 -2.27 4.38 -10.66
C ILE A 50 -1.65 3.93 -11.98
N ILE A 51 -0.81 2.89 -11.93
CA ILE A 51 -0.27 2.17 -13.07
C ILE A 51 -1.05 0.84 -13.21
N PRO A 52 -2.05 0.75 -14.12
CA PRO A 52 -2.98 -0.38 -14.17
C PRO A 52 -2.30 -1.73 -14.29
N LYS A 53 -1.33 -1.85 -15.20
CA LYS A 53 -0.55 -3.10 -15.41
C LYS A 53 0.15 -3.59 -14.13
N ARG A 54 0.59 -2.68 -13.25
CA ARG A 54 1.23 -3.04 -11.98
C ARG A 54 0.20 -3.43 -10.93
N ILE A 55 -0.95 -2.75 -10.89
CA ILE A 55 -2.08 -3.12 -10.06
C ILE A 55 -2.60 -4.51 -10.41
N ASP A 56 -2.86 -4.80 -11.69
CA ASP A 56 -3.39 -6.09 -12.12
C ASP A 56 -2.46 -7.24 -11.67
N LYS A 57 -1.15 -7.04 -11.84
CA LYS A 57 -0.14 -8.00 -11.39
C LYS A 57 -0.08 -8.12 -9.87
N LEU A 58 -0.29 -7.02 -9.13
CA LEU A 58 -0.35 -7.04 -7.68
C LEU A 58 -1.57 -7.81 -7.19
N LEU A 59 -2.75 -7.56 -7.76
CA LEU A 59 -3.98 -8.26 -7.40
C LEU A 59 -3.85 -9.77 -7.63
N GLN A 60 -3.37 -10.18 -8.81
CA GLN A 60 -3.10 -11.60 -9.11
C GLN A 60 -2.13 -12.24 -8.12
N LEU A 61 -1.14 -11.50 -7.63
CA LEU A 61 -0.20 -12.00 -6.63
C LEU A 61 -0.86 -12.12 -5.26
N LEU A 62 -1.57 -11.07 -4.82
CA LEU A 62 -2.22 -11.00 -3.52
C LEU A 62 -3.31 -12.07 -3.35
N GLU A 63 -4.11 -12.32 -4.39
CA GLU A 63 -5.19 -13.31 -4.41
C GLU A 63 -4.71 -14.72 -4.05
N ARG A 64 -3.46 -15.08 -4.39
CA ARG A 64 -2.88 -16.40 -4.08
C ARG A 64 -2.66 -16.67 -2.59
N TYR A 65 -2.64 -15.64 -1.75
CA TYR A 65 -2.31 -15.77 -0.33
C TYR A 65 -3.48 -15.46 0.60
N GLU A 66 -4.60 -14.92 0.09
CA GLU A 66 -5.84 -14.71 0.83
C GLU A 66 -5.64 -14.00 2.20
N PHE A 67 -4.88 -12.90 2.21
CA PHE A 67 -4.76 -12.06 3.40
C PHE A 67 -6.00 -11.16 3.55
N LYS A 68 -6.24 -10.66 4.75
CA LYS A 68 -7.13 -9.51 4.99
C LYS A 68 -6.29 -8.24 4.84
N TYR A 69 -6.76 -7.28 4.05
CA TYR A 69 -5.93 -6.14 3.67
C TYR A 69 -6.24 -4.88 4.48
N THR A 70 -5.16 -4.20 4.84
CA THR A 70 -5.15 -2.75 5.11
C THR A 70 -4.19 -2.11 4.11
N ALA A 71 -4.37 -0.84 3.83
CA ALA A 71 -3.52 -0.08 2.93
C ALA A 71 -2.68 0.94 3.69
N HIS A 72 -1.49 1.21 3.18
CA HIS A 72 -0.65 2.31 3.67
C HIS A 72 -0.38 3.28 2.53
N ILE A 73 -0.47 4.57 2.81
CA ILE A 73 -0.19 5.61 1.83
C ILE A 73 1.26 5.51 1.35
N HIS A 74 1.52 5.82 0.07
CA HIS A 74 2.90 5.84 -0.42
C HIS A 74 3.72 6.93 0.28
N ASN A 75 5.02 6.70 0.42
CA ASN A 75 5.93 7.59 1.14
C ASN A 75 6.09 8.99 0.52
N GLY A 76 5.59 9.22 -0.70
CA GLY A 76 5.73 10.50 -1.40
C GLY A 76 4.80 11.61 -0.89
N ILE A 77 3.74 11.25 -0.16
CA ILE A 77 2.73 12.19 0.34
C ILE A 77 3.27 13.05 1.47
N ASP A 78 2.98 14.34 1.36
CA ASP A 78 3.06 15.32 2.42
C ASP A 78 1.76 16.12 2.44
N LEU A 79 0.92 15.87 3.44
CA LEU A 79 -0.39 16.53 3.57
C LEU A 79 -0.29 18.00 4.02
N ARG A 80 0.91 18.45 4.39
CA ARG A 80 1.20 19.81 4.87
C ARG A 80 1.93 20.66 3.82
N ASP A 81 2.32 20.04 2.70
CA ASP A 81 2.94 20.72 1.57
C ASP A 81 1.92 21.56 0.81
N ASN A 82 1.96 22.87 1.06
CA ASN A 82 1.13 23.86 0.39
C ASN A 82 1.70 24.34 -0.95
N GLN A 83 2.97 24.04 -1.26
CA GLN A 83 3.59 24.50 -2.50
C GLN A 83 3.14 23.64 -3.68
N ASP A 84 2.98 22.34 -3.47
CA ASP A 84 2.56 21.38 -4.50
C ASP A 84 1.19 20.73 -4.18
N ARG A 85 0.26 21.54 -3.65
CA ARG A 85 -1.04 21.07 -3.13
C ARG A 85 -1.83 20.23 -4.15
N GLU A 86 -1.81 20.59 -5.42
CA GLU A 86 -2.55 19.85 -6.46
C GLU A 86 -2.00 18.45 -6.66
N PHE A 87 -0.68 18.31 -6.75
CA PHE A 87 -0.01 17.01 -6.84
C PHE A 87 -0.21 16.18 -5.58
N GLN A 88 -0.10 16.79 -4.39
CA GLN A 88 -0.31 16.10 -3.11
C GLN A 88 -1.75 15.57 -3.02
N LEU A 89 -2.74 16.36 -3.43
CA LEU A 89 -4.14 15.94 -3.45
C LEU A 89 -4.39 14.83 -4.47
N ALA A 90 -3.83 14.93 -5.68
CA ALA A 90 -3.94 13.88 -6.70
C ALA A 90 -3.32 12.57 -6.22
N SER A 91 -2.12 12.65 -5.64
CA SER A 91 -1.41 11.51 -5.08
C SER A 91 -2.16 10.89 -3.90
N PHE A 92 -2.72 11.69 -3.01
CA PHE A 92 -3.54 11.20 -1.90
C PHE A 92 -4.79 10.47 -2.39
N LYS A 93 -5.49 11.01 -3.38
CA LYS A 93 -6.64 10.36 -4.03
C LYS A 93 -6.26 9.01 -4.65
N SER A 94 -5.09 8.92 -5.29
CA SER A 94 -4.60 7.65 -5.84
C SER A 94 -4.31 6.61 -4.76
N GLY A 95 -3.91 7.04 -3.55
CA GLY A 95 -3.79 6.17 -2.39
C GLY A 95 -5.14 5.65 -1.87
N ILE A 96 -6.19 6.48 -1.89
CA ILE A 96 -7.55 6.06 -1.56
C ILE A 96 -8.06 5.05 -2.62
N GLU A 97 -7.85 5.36 -3.89
CA GLU A 97 -8.21 4.47 -5.00
C GLU A 97 -7.50 3.12 -4.88
N PHE A 98 -6.19 3.14 -4.62
CA PHE A 98 -5.39 1.94 -4.35
C PHE A 98 -6.00 1.08 -3.23
N ALA A 99 -6.36 1.68 -2.10
CA ALA A 99 -6.96 0.97 -0.98
C ALA A 99 -8.27 0.25 -1.39
N GLY A 100 -9.13 0.94 -2.13
CA GLY A 100 -10.36 0.35 -2.66
C GLY A 100 -10.10 -0.79 -3.63
N ILE A 101 -9.11 -0.65 -4.52
CA ILE A 101 -8.77 -1.68 -5.51
C ILE A 101 -8.29 -2.98 -4.84
N ILE A 102 -7.46 -2.90 -3.80
CA ILE A 102 -6.98 -4.09 -3.08
C ILE A 102 -8.00 -4.65 -2.07
N GLY A 103 -9.20 -4.04 -1.98
CA GLY A 103 -10.24 -4.43 -1.03
C GLY A 103 -9.92 -4.08 0.43
N ALA A 104 -9.06 -3.09 0.68
CA ALA A 104 -8.76 -2.63 2.03
C ALA A 104 -9.84 -1.67 2.55
N GLU A 105 -10.34 -1.92 3.75
CA GLU A 105 -11.30 -1.05 4.44
C GLU A 105 -10.63 0.11 5.19
N LEU A 106 -9.32 0.05 5.38
CA LEU A 106 -8.53 1.01 6.16
C LEU A 106 -7.31 1.46 5.36
N LEU A 107 -7.09 2.78 5.32
CA LEU A 107 -5.90 3.41 4.76
C LEU A 107 -5.17 4.18 5.86
N VAL A 108 -3.92 3.82 6.12
CA VAL A 108 -3.02 4.53 7.03
C VAL A 108 -2.32 5.67 6.29
N CYS A 109 -2.29 6.86 6.89
CA CYS A 109 -1.58 8.01 6.35
C CYS A 109 -0.82 8.78 7.43
N HIS A 110 0.34 9.32 7.05
CA HIS A 110 1.17 10.16 7.90
C HIS A 110 0.76 11.62 7.77
N PHE A 111 0.32 12.24 8.87
CA PHE A 111 0.05 13.68 8.93
C PHE A 111 1.23 14.46 9.53
N GLU A 112 2.04 13.79 10.34
CA GLU A 112 3.21 14.37 11.01
C GLU A 112 4.36 14.68 10.04
N LYS A 113 4.34 14.09 8.84
CA LYS A 113 5.36 14.32 7.83
C LYS A 113 5.26 15.74 7.30
N GLU A 114 6.36 16.48 7.42
CA GLU A 114 6.54 17.82 6.86
C GLU A 114 7.92 17.82 6.19
N LYS A 115 7.94 17.93 4.86
CA LYS A 115 9.15 18.21 4.10
C LYS A 115 9.60 19.61 4.49
N ARG A 116 10.69 19.68 5.25
CA ARG A 116 11.41 20.91 5.52
C ARG A 116 12.37 21.24 4.37
#